data_AF-A0A063ZEG2-F1
#
_entry.id   AF-A0A063ZEG2-F1
#
_cell.length_a   1.000
_cell.length_b   1.000
_cell.length_c   1.000
_cell.angle_alpha   90.00
_cell.angle_beta   90.00
_cell.angle_gamma   90.00
#
_symmetry.space_group_name_H-M   'P 1'
#
loop_
_entity.id
_entity.type
_entity.pdbx_description
1 polymer ?
#
loop_
_entity_poly.entity_id
_entity_poly.type
_entity_poly.pdbx_seq_one_letter_code
_entity_poly.pdbx_strand_id
1 'polypeptide(L)'
;MACMNEDGQWIVLMGLLVAVGLFFLALIINQSALVGQTTAEGVLEFPKNDIRDLRLAIFDYYDSYEEGLTPLEQQHYVDDIVRISLERKNAVVHFWNTTPEEISGRTLCPIHIHYHNGVTKYDETVYY
;
A
#
# COMPACT_ATOMS: atom_id res chain seq x y z
N MET A 1 -39.89 0.24 -62.19
CA MET A 1 -38.60 -0.40 -61.84
C MET A 1 -37.76 0.68 -61.17
N ALA A 2 -37.58 0.60 -59.85
CA ALA A 2 -36.88 1.61 -59.08
C ALA A 2 -35.38 1.49 -59.38
N CYS A 3 -34.77 2.55 -59.89
CA CYS A 3 -33.32 2.68 -59.99
C CYS A 3 -32.75 2.62 -58.57
N MET A 4 -32.26 1.45 -58.16
CA MET A 4 -31.57 1.29 -56.89
C MET A 4 -30.24 2.04 -57.01
N ASN A 5 -30.07 3.09 -56.22
CA ASN A 5 -28.87 3.90 -56.18
C ASN A 5 -27.76 3.14 -55.43
N GLU A 6 -27.12 2.19 -56.11
CA GLU A 6 -26.08 1.30 -55.57
C GLU A 6 -24.85 2.09 -55.06
N ASP A 7 -24.54 3.21 -55.72
CA ASP A 7 -23.41 4.09 -55.36
C ASP A 7 -23.59 4.75 -53.99
N GLY A 8 -24.82 5.22 -53.69
CA GLY A 8 -25.14 5.82 -52.39
C GLY A 8 -25.14 4.80 -51.25
N GLN A 9 -25.60 3.59 -51.52
CA GLN A 9 -25.61 2.48 -50.55
C GLN A 9 -24.18 2.08 -50.15
N TRP A 10 -23.24 2.08 -51.10
CA TRP A 10 -21.84 1.77 -50.84
C TRP A 10 -21.18 2.77 -49.88
N ILE A 11 -21.43 4.07 -50.08
CA ILE A 11 -20.90 5.13 -49.23
C ILE A 11 -21.46 5.02 -47.80
N VAL A 12 -22.76 4.75 -47.67
CA VAL A 12 -23.41 4.56 -46.36
C VAL A 12 -22.87 3.31 -45.66
N LEU A 13 -22.64 2.22 -46.40
CA LEU A 13 -22.09 0.98 -45.86
C LEU A 13 -20.65 1.18 -45.34
N MET A 14 -19.80 1.85 -46.11
CA MET A 14 -18.43 2.14 -45.71
C MET A 14 -18.37 3.11 -44.52
N GLY A 15 -19.24 4.12 -44.50
CA GLY A 15 -19.37 5.04 -43.38
C GLY A 15 -19.80 4.34 -42.08
N LEU A 16 -20.77 3.42 -42.17
CA LEU A 16 -21.20 2.60 -41.03
C LEU A 16 -20.08 1.70 -40.52
N LEU A 17 -19.33 1.06 -41.42
CA LEU A 17 -18.22 0.19 -41.05
C LEU A 17 -17.12 0.97 -40.30
N VAL A 18 -16.75 2.15 -40.81
CA VAL A 18 -15.76 3.02 -40.14
C VAL A 18 -16.28 3.51 -38.78
N ALA A 19 -17.55 3.91 -38.69
CA ALA A 19 -18.15 4.36 -37.43
C ALA A 19 -18.16 3.26 -36.36
N VAL A 20 -18.53 2.03 -36.74
CA VAL A 20 -18.50 0.87 -35.83
C VAL A 20 -17.06 0.55 -35.41
N GLY A 21 -16.10 0.58 -36.33
CA GLY A 21 -14.68 0.38 -36.01
C GLY A 21 -14.13 1.41 -35.03
N LEU A 22 -14.44 2.69 -35.23
CA LEU A 22 -14.05 3.77 -34.31
C LEU A 22 -14.73 3.65 -32.94
N PHE A 23 -16.00 3.22 -32.90
CA PHE A 23 -16.70 2.99 -31.64
C PHE A 23 -16.05 1.88 -30.80
N PHE A 24 -15.70 0.75 -31.41
CA PHE A 24 -14.97 -0.31 -30.72
C PHE A 24 -13.56 0.13 -30.29
N LEU A 25 -12.85 0.89 -31.13
CA LEU A 25 -11.55 1.44 -30.78
C LEU A 25 -11.64 2.37 -29.55
N ALA A 26 -12.65 3.24 -29.51
CA ALA A 26 -12.89 4.12 -28.37
C ALA A 26 -13.21 3.32 -27.08
N LEU A 27 -13.99 2.24 -27.17
CA LEU A 27 -14.27 1.36 -26.03
C LEU A 27 -12.99 0.69 -25.49
N ILE A 28 -12.13 0.18 -26.38
CA ILE A 28 -10.87 -0.46 -25.99
C ILE A 28 -9.95 0.55 -25.31
N ILE A 29 -9.80 1.75 -25.87
CA ILE A 29 -8.98 2.82 -25.28
C ILE A 29 -9.51 3.21 -23.90
N ASN A 30 -10.83 3.41 -23.76
CA ASN A 30 -11.44 3.80 -22.50
C ASN A 30 -11.20 2.75 -21.39
N GLN A 31 -11.30 1.46 -21.73
CA GLN A 31 -11.01 0.40 -20.77
C GLN A 31 -9.51 0.26 -20.47
N SER A 32 -8.63 0.48 -21.45
CA SER A 32 -7.18 0.40 -21.24
C SER A 32 -6.66 1.46 -20.26
N ALA A 33 -7.25 2.65 -20.24
CA ALA A 33 -6.93 3.70 -19.27
C ALA A 33 -7.37 3.30 -17.84
N LEU A 34 -8.56 2.71 -17.71
CA LEU A 34 -9.10 2.25 -16.43
C LEU A 34 -8.28 1.11 -15.82
N VAL A 35 -7.86 0.13 -16.62
CA VAL A 35 -7.06 -1.02 -16.14
C VAL A 35 -5.60 -0.63 -15.87
N GLY A 36 -5.06 0.32 -16.63
CA GLY A 36 -3.73 0.89 -16.38
C GLY A 36 -3.65 1.64 -15.05
N GLN A 37 -4.72 2.36 -14.68
CA GLN A 37 -4.81 3.07 -13.41
C GLN A 37 -4.82 2.10 -12.21
N THR A 38 -5.64 1.05 -12.23
CA THR A 38 -5.75 0.10 -11.11
C THR A 38 -4.48 -0.72 -10.88
N THR A 39 -3.67 -0.94 -11.93
CA THR A 39 -2.41 -1.68 -11.83
C THR A 39 -1.28 -0.79 -11.25
N ALA A 40 -1.27 0.50 -11.57
CA ALA A 40 -0.30 1.44 -11.01
C ALA A 40 -0.59 1.78 -9.54
N GLU A 41 -1.87 1.88 -9.16
CA GLU A 41 -2.28 2.09 -7.77
C GLU A 41 -1.90 0.90 -6.88
N GLY A 42 -2.03 -0.34 -7.36
CA GLY A 42 -1.66 -1.54 -6.60
C GLY A 42 -0.16 -1.74 -6.32
N VAL A 43 0.74 -1.05 -7.06
CA VAL A 43 2.21 -1.14 -6.86
C VAL A 43 2.74 0.00 -6.01
N LEU A 44 2.02 1.13 -5.92
CA LEU A 44 2.43 2.32 -5.16
C LEU A 44 1.90 2.34 -3.72
N GLU A 45 1.15 1.34 -3.29
CA GLU A 45 0.52 1.25 -1.97
C GLU A 45 1.51 1.08 -0.80
N PHE A 46 2.84 1.04 -0.99
CA PHE A 46 3.72 0.87 0.17
C PHE A 46 3.45 1.95 1.24
N PRO A 47 2.97 1.59 2.44
CA PRO A 47 2.36 2.54 3.37
C PRO A 47 3.46 3.24 4.19
N LYS A 48 4.28 4.06 3.50
CA LYS A 48 5.48 4.71 4.06
C LYS A 48 5.15 5.53 5.30
N ASN A 49 4.06 6.29 5.24
CA ASN A 49 3.63 7.13 6.35
C ASN A 49 3.23 6.28 7.55
N ASP A 50 2.53 5.16 7.32
CA ASP A 50 2.08 4.31 8.40
C ASP A 50 3.21 3.63 9.14
N ILE A 51 4.19 3.12 8.40
CA ILE A 51 5.39 2.50 8.96
C ILE A 51 6.23 3.55 9.69
N ARG A 52 6.34 4.78 9.15
CA ARG A 52 7.07 5.87 9.81
C ARG A 52 6.43 6.27 11.14
N ASP A 53 5.11 6.43 11.15
CA ASP A 53 4.39 6.80 12.37
C ASP A 53 4.46 5.69 13.42
N LEU A 54 4.36 4.43 12.98
CA LEU A 54 4.53 3.28 13.86
C LEU A 54 5.93 3.26 14.49
N ARG A 55 6.98 3.52 13.69
CA ARG A 55 8.36 3.57 14.18
C ARG A 55 8.53 4.64 15.26
N LEU A 56 7.96 5.82 15.06
CA LEU A 56 8.00 6.89 16.06
C LEU A 56 7.32 6.49 17.36
N ALA A 57 6.15 5.84 17.28
CA ALA A 57 5.45 5.35 18.47
C ALA A 57 6.23 4.25 19.21
N ILE A 58 6.93 3.38 18.48
CA ILE A 58 7.79 2.35 19.08
C ILE A 58 9.00 2.98 19.77
N PHE A 59 9.63 4.00 19.20
CA PHE A 59 10.74 4.70 19.87
C PHE A 59 10.28 5.44 21.12
N ASP A 60 9.14 6.13 21.07
CA ASP A 60 8.54 6.77 22.25
C ASP A 60 8.25 5.75 23.37
N TYR A 61 7.77 4.55 22.99
CA TYR A 61 7.62 3.43 23.91
C TYR A 61 8.97 3.01 24.53
N TYR A 62 10.03 2.84 23.75
CA TYR A 62 11.33 2.42 24.28
C TYR A 62 12.01 3.51 25.13
N ASP A 63 11.87 4.78 24.78
CA ASP A 63 12.33 5.89 25.61
C ASP A 63 11.66 5.85 26.99
N SER A 64 10.34 5.67 27.02
CA SER A 64 9.61 5.53 28.27
C SER A 64 10.01 4.26 29.04
N TYR A 65 10.27 3.15 28.33
CA TYR A 65 10.73 1.90 28.93
C TYR A 65 12.05 2.08 29.69
N GLU A 66 13.01 2.82 29.11
CA GLU A 66 14.28 3.13 29.78
C GLU A 66 14.12 4.05 31.00
N GLU A 67 13.08 4.90 31.01
CA GLU A 67 12.72 5.73 32.17
C GLU A 67 12.11 4.94 33.34
N GLY A 68 11.86 3.64 33.16
CA GLY A 68 11.52 2.71 34.24
C GLY A 68 10.04 2.33 34.31
N LEU A 69 9.37 2.18 33.17
CA LEU A 69 7.99 1.68 33.13
C LEU A 69 7.81 0.37 33.90
N THR A 70 6.70 0.26 34.62
CA THR A 70 6.32 -1.01 35.24
C THR A 70 5.92 -2.04 34.19
N PRO A 71 6.07 -3.36 34.46
CA PRO A 71 5.68 -4.41 33.51
C PRO A 71 4.21 -4.34 33.05
N LEU A 72 3.32 -3.83 33.91
CA LEU A 72 1.91 -3.65 33.58
C LEU A 72 1.74 -2.53 32.54
N GLU A 73 2.39 -1.39 32.75
CA GLU A 73 2.36 -0.26 31.81
C GLU A 73 2.96 -0.68 30.47
N GLN A 74 4.08 -1.41 30.47
CA GLN A 74 4.70 -1.92 29.24
C GLN A 74 3.69 -2.70 28.40
N GLN A 75 2.95 -3.60 29.04
CA GLN A 75 1.95 -4.40 28.35
C GLN A 75 0.77 -3.56 27.83
N HIS A 76 0.35 -2.52 28.56
CA HIS A 76 -0.67 -1.59 28.07
C HIS A 76 -0.22 -0.80 26.84
N TYR A 77 1.01 -0.30 26.81
CA TYR A 77 1.53 0.43 25.65
C TYR A 77 1.63 -0.48 24.41
N VAL A 78 2.13 -1.71 24.59
CA VAL A 78 2.21 -2.68 23.49
C VAL A 78 0.81 -3.01 22.95
N ASP A 79 -0.15 -3.29 23.85
CA ASP A 79 -1.54 -3.60 23.45
C ASP A 79 -2.19 -2.42 22.72
N ASP A 80 -1.98 -1.19 23.19
CA ASP A 80 -2.50 0.00 22.54
C ASP A 80 -1.91 0.20 21.14
N ILE A 81 -0.60 0.04 20.96
CA ILE A 81 0.06 0.15 19.65
C ILE A 81 -0.49 -0.90 18.68
N VAL A 82 -0.64 -2.16 19.14
CA VAL A 82 -1.19 -3.24 18.32
C VAL A 82 -2.64 -2.99 17.97
N ARG A 83 -3.47 -2.60 18.94
CA ARG A 83 -4.90 -2.34 18.76
C ARG A 83 -5.15 -1.17 17.81
N ILE A 84 -4.44 -0.06 17.98
CA ILE A 84 -4.56 1.12 17.11
C ILE A 84 -4.12 0.77 15.68
N SER A 85 -3.04 0.01 15.53
CA SER A 85 -2.55 -0.43 14.21
C SER A 85 -3.54 -1.35 13.51
N LEU A 86 -4.20 -2.24 14.27
CA LEU A 86 -5.22 -3.13 13.73
C LEU A 86 -6.49 -2.36 13.36
N GLU A 87 -7.01 -1.51 14.25
CA GLU A 87 -8.29 -0.82 14.05
C GLU A 87 -8.23 0.26 12.97
N ARG A 88 -7.17 1.09 12.96
CA ARG A 88 -7.08 2.23 12.04
C ARG A 88 -6.38 1.91 10.73
N LYS A 89 -5.43 0.99 10.75
CA LYS A 89 -4.54 0.72 9.60
C LYS A 89 -4.69 -0.70 9.04
N ASN A 90 -5.59 -1.51 9.61
CA ASN A 90 -5.77 -2.93 9.27
C ASN A 90 -4.44 -3.70 9.22
N ALA A 91 -3.51 -3.33 10.11
CA ALA A 91 -2.16 -3.85 10.12
C ALA A 91 -1.86 -4.59 11.41
N VAL A 92 -1.35 -5.80 11.27
CA VAL A 92 -0.79 -6.59 12.36
C VAL A 92 0.66 -6.16 12.54
N VAL A 93 1.01 -5.77 13.76
CA VAL A 93 2.34 -5.32 14.13
C VAL A 93 2.86 -6.17 15.27
N HIS A 94 4.11 -6.61 15.16
CA HIS A 94 4.86 -7.24 16.24
C HIS A 94 6.22 -6.57 16.36
N PHE A 95 6.63 -6.25 17.57
CA PHE A 95 7.95 -5.68 17.82
C PHE A 95 8.53 -6.21 19.12
N TRP A 96 9.86 -6.33 19.17
CA TRP A 96 10.60 -6.75 20.36
C TRP A 96 12.03 -6.22 20.29
N ASN A 97 12.65 -6.07 21.46
CA ASN A 97 14.07 -5.76 21.57
C ASN A 97 14.88 -7.05 21.81
N THR A 98 16.11 -7.02 21.34
CA THR A 98 17.11 -8.06 21.61
C THR A 98 18.19 -7.48 22.55
N THR A 99 19.11 -8.34 23.00
CA THR A 99 20.25 -7.94 23.83
C THR A 99 21.04 -6.79 23.20
N PRO A 100 21.50 -5.81 23.99
CA PRO A 100 22.31 -4.72 23.49
C PRO A 100 23.59 -5.23 22.82
N GLU A 101 23.91 -4.68 21.65
CA GLU A 101 25.11 -5.01 20.88
C GLU A 101 26.05 -3.79 20.83
N GLU A 102 27.35 -4.04 20.89
CA GLU A 102 28.35 -2.99 20.72
C GLU A 102 28.64 -2.79 19.23
N ILE A 103 28.14 -1.69 18.67
CA ILE A 103 28.33 -1.33 17.27
C ILE A 103 29.08 -0.01 17.20
N SER A 104 30.26 -0.04 16.60
CA SER A 104 31.10 1.15 16.40
C SER A 104 31.41 1.94 17.70
N GLY A 105 31.59 1.23 18.82
CA GLY A 105 31.91 1.83 20.13
C GLY A 105 30.71 2.44 20.86
N ARG A 106 29.48 2.12 20.45
CA ARG A 106 28.24 2.46 21.15
C ARG A 106 27.47 1.18 21.47
N THR A 107 26.93 1.10 22.67
CA THR A 107 25.97 0.05 23.03
C THR A 107 24.61 0.46 22.49
N LEU A 108 24.11 -0.27 21.50
CA LEU A 108 22.80 -0.03 20.87
C LEU A 108 21.90 -1.23 21.10
N CYS A 109 20.61 -0.98 21.31
CA CYS A 109 19.60 -2.00 21.47
C CYS A 109 18.92 -2.26 20.10
N PRO A 110 19.12 -3.43 19.47
CA PRO A 110 18.40 -3.76 18.25
C PRO A 110 16.92 -4.01 18.55
N ILE A 111 16.07 -3.21 17.90
CA ILE A 111 14.60 -3.31 17.92
C ILE A 111 14.16 -3.93 16.58
N HIS A 112 13.47 -5.06 16.66
CA HIS A 112 12.85 -5.70 15.51
C HIS A 112 11.40 -5.26 15.38
N ILE A 113 10.99 -4.91 14.16
CA ILE A 113 9.64 -4.46 13.83
C ILE A 113 9.14 -5.29 12.64
N HIS A 114 8.02 -5.97 12.85
CA HIS A 114 7.31 -6.74 11.86
C HIS A 114 5.94 -6.11 11.62
N TYR A 115 5.69 -5.69 10.38
CA TYR A 115 4.45 -5.06 9.95
C TYR A 115 3.83 -5.86 8.82
N HIS A 116 2.52 -6.07 8.91
CA HIS A 116 1.76 -6.77 7.88
C HIS A 116 0.32 -6.25 7.79
N ASN A 117 -0.06 -5.66 6.65
CA ASN A 117 -1.42 -5.15 6.41
C ASN A 117 -2.25 -6.01 5.43
N GLY A 118 -1.83 -7.25 5.16
CA GLY A 118 -2.52 -8.14 4.23
C GLY A 118 -2.04 -8.02 2.77
N VAL A 119 -1.40 -6.90 2.42
CA VAL A 119 -0.88 -6.65 1.06
C VAL A 119 0.65 -6.50 1.08
N THR A 120 1.15 -5.71 2.04
CA THR A 120 2.57 -5.41 2.23
C THR A 120 3.07 -6.07 3.51
N LYS A 121 4.19 -6.81 3.37
CA LYS A 121 4.99 -7.27 4.50
C LYS A 121 6.24 -6.42 4.61
N TYR A 122 6.54 -5.94 5.81
CA TYR A 122 7.74 -5.17 6.10
C TYR A 122 8.38 -5.68 7.39
N ASP A 123 9.66 -6.03 7.30
CA ASP A 123 10.48 -6.50 8.41
C ASP A 123 11.69 -5.55 8.53
N GLU A 124 11.92 -4.99 9.71
CA GLU A 124 13.02 -4.05 9.96
C GLU A 124 13.71 -4.38 11.28
N THR A 125 15.03 -4.21 11.31
CA THR A 125 15.83 -4.15 12.53
C THR A 125 16.42 -2.76 12.63
N VAL A 126 16.01 -1.98 13.62
CA VAL A 126 16.58 -0.66 13.90
C VAL A 126 17.47 -0.74 15.13
N TYR A 127 18.64 -0.12 15.06
CA TYR A 127 19.52 0.04 16.20
C TYR A 127 19.20 1.40 16.83
N TYR A 128 18.64 1.35 18.03
CA TYR A 128 18.32 2.53 18.83
C TYR A 128 19.30 2.61 20.02
#